data_AF-A0A7V0WVK0-F1
#
_entry.id   AF-A0A7V0WVK0-F1
#
_cell.length_a   1.000
_cell.length_b   1.000
_cell.length_c   1.000
_cell.angle_alpha   90.00
_cell.angle_beta   90.00
_cell.angle_gamma   90.00
#
_symmetry.space_group_name_H-M   'P 1'
#
loop_
_entity.id
_entity.type
_entity.pdbx_description
1 polymer ?
#
loop_
_entity_poly.entity_id
_entity_poly.type
_entity_poly.pdbx_seq_one_letter_code
_entity_poly.pdbx_strand_id
1 'polypeptide(L)' 'MFDNLTERLEKSFKLLKGEGKISEINVAETLKDVRKALLDADVNYKIA' A
#
# COMPACT_ATOMS: atom_id res chain seq x y z
N MET A 1 -9.08 3.65 -15.13
CA MET A 1 -9.83 3.94 -13.87
C MET A 1 -9.15 3.31 -12.67
N PHE A 2 -8.75 2.03 -12.73
CA PHE A 2 -7.94 1.38 -11.68
C PHE A 2 -6.44 1.70 -11.74
N ASP A 3 -5.97 2.41 -12.77
CA ASP A 3 -4.55 2.69 -13.00
C ASP A 3 -3.90 3.47 -11.84
N ASN A 4 -4.64 4.39 -11.20
CA ASN A 4 -4.15 5.14 -10.04
C ASN A 4 -3.93 4.23 -8.82
N LEU A 5 -4.84 3.26 -8.61
CA LEU A 5 -4.70 2.27 -7.55
C LEU A 5 -3.54 1.31 -7.84
N THR A 6 -3.45 0.84 -9.08
CA THR A 6 -2.35 -0.02 -9.53
C THR A 6 -0.99 0.64 -9.32
N GLU A 7 -0.85 1.91 -9.68
CA GLU A 7 0.40 2.65 -9.54
C GLU A 7 0.78 2.88 -8.06
N ARG A 8 -0.20 3.13 -7.20
CA ARG A 8 0.03 3.26 -5.74
C ARG A 8 0.44 1.93 -5.12
N LEU A 9 -0.23 0.84 -5.48
CA LEU A 9 0.13 -0.50 -5.01
C LEU A 9 1.53 -0.91 -5.48
N GLU A 10 1.89 -0.65 -6.74
CA GLU A 10 3.25 -0.92 -7.23
C GLU A 10 4.33 -0.14 -6.47
N LYS A 11 4.07 1.11 -6.09
CA LYS A 11 4.99 1.88 -5.22
C LYS A 11 5.12 1.26 -3.83
N SER A 12 4.01 0.88 -3.21
CA SER A 12 4.01 0.20 -1.91
C SER A 12 4.77 -1.13 -1.97
N PHE A 13 4.61 -1.90 -3.05
CA PHE A 13 5.36 -3.14 -3.23
C PHE A 13 6.84 -2.93 -3.55
N LYS A 14 7.22 -1.83 -4.20
CA LYS A 14 8.64 -1.45 -4.39
C LYS A 14 9.35 -1.15 -3.07
N LEU A 15 8.65 -0.57 -2.08
CA LEU A 15 9.22 -0.36 -0.73
C LEU A 15 9.57 -1.70 -0.06
N LEU A 16 8.79 -2.75 -0.32
CA LEU A 16 9.07 -4.10 0.19
C LEU A 16 10.07 -4.87 -0.69
N LYS A 17 10.08 -4.61 -2.01
CA LYS A 17 10.91 -5.30 -3.00
C LYS A 17 12.25 -4.56 -3.17
N GLY A 18 13.15 -4.77 -2.21
CA GLY A 18 14.50 -4.17 -2.22
C GLY A 18 15.18 -4.21 -0.84
N GLU A 19 14.39 -4.32 0.22
CA GLU A 19 14.86 -4.60 1.57
C GLU A 19 15.33 -6.06 1.65
N GLY A 20 16.63 -6.29 1.84
CA GLY A 20 17.21 -7.64 1.98
C GLY A 20 16.60 -8.46 3.14
N LYS A 21 15.85 -7.80 4.04
CA LYS A 21 15.01 -8.42 5.07
C LYS A 21 13.80 -7.53 5.35
N ILE A 22 12.60 -8.10 5.24
CA ILE A 22 11.37 -7.39 5.60
C ILE A 22 11.29 -7.27 7.13
N SER A 23 11.18 -6.03 7.63
CA SER A 23 11.00 -5.73 9.06
C SER A 23 9.53 -5.41 9.38
N GLU A 24 9.12 -5.59 10.64
CA GLU A 24 7.77 -5.21 11.08
C GLU A 24 7.48 -3.72 10.87
N ILE A 25 8.52 -2.87 10.98
CA ILE A 25 8.42 -1.43 10.76
C ILE A 25 8.04 -1.15 9.30
N ASN A 26 8.74 -1.76 8.36
CA ASN A 26 8.50 -1.57 6.92
C ASN A 26 7.11 -2.08 6.51
N VAL A 27 6.67 -3.20 7.11
CA VAL A 27 5.34 -3.76 6.88
C VAL A 27 4.25 -2.83 7.43
N ALA A 28 4.43 -2.31 8.64
CA ALA A 28 3.48 -1.39 9.26
C ALA A 28 3.34 -0.09 8.45
N GLU A 29 4.44 0.47 7.95
CA GLU A 29 4.41 1.64 7.06
C GLU A 29 3.69 1.33 5.74
N THR A 30 4.03 0.20 5.11
CA THR A 30 3.42 -0.19 3.83
C THR A 30 1.91 -0.41 3.97
N LEU A 31 1.46 -1.08 5.04
CA LEU A 31 0.03 -1.30 5.29
C LEU A 31 -0.74 0.01 5.49
N LYS A 32 -0.11 1.00 6.13
CA LYS A 32 -0.71 2.32 6.37
C LYS A 32 -0.92 3.08 5.06
N ASP A 33 0.04 2.97 4.14
CA ASP A 33 -0.04 3.56 2.81
C ASP A 33 -1.07 2.85 1.92
N VAL A 34 -1.14 1.53 1.98
CA VAL A 34 -2.17 0.74 1.27
C VAL A 34 -3.56 1.11 1.75
N ARG A 35 -3.78 1.22 3.07
CA ARG A 35 -5.05 1.67 3.65
C ARG A 35 -5.47 3.05 3.16
N LYS A 36 -4.53 4.01 3.11
CA LYS A 36 -4.81 5.34 2.53
C LYS A 36 -5.16 5.26 1.06
N ALA A 37 -4.45 4.44 0.28
CA ALA A 37 -4.74 4.27 -1.14
C ALA A 37 -6.12 3.65 -1.40
N LEU A 38 -6.56 2.74 -0.55
CA LEU A 38 -7.91 2.18 -0.61
C LEU A 38 -8.98 3.23 -0.27
N LEU A 39 -8.76 4.05 0.76
CA LEU A 39 -9.69 5.13 1.13
C LEU A 39 -9.78 6.22 0.05
N ASP A 40 -8.65 6.59 -0.56
CA ASP A 40 -8.60 7.58 -1.66
C ASP A 40 -9.30 7.08 -2.95
N ALA A 41 -9.46 5.76 -3.08
CA ALA A 41 -10.16 5.11 -4.19
C ALA A 41 -11.66 4.87 -3.93
N ASP A 42 -12.24 5.57 -2.93
CA ASP A 42 -13.63 5.45 -2.50
C ASP A 42 -14.05 4.02 -2.07
N VAL A 43 -13.10 3.25 -1.51
CA VAL A 43 -13.38 1.92 -0.96
C VAL A 43 -14.00 2.04 0.44
N ASN A 44 -14.94 1.15 0.75
CA ASN A 44 -15.61 1.12 2.05
C ASN A 44 -14.61 1.05 3.22
N TYR A 45 -14.74 1.99 4.17
CA TYR A 45 -13.89 2.11 5.35
C TYR A 45 -13.81 0.84 6.22
N LYS A 46 -14.83 -0.03 6.20
CA LYS A 46 -14.82 -1.31 6.93
C LYS A 46 -13.91 -2.36 6.27
N ILE A 47 -13.55 -2.17 5.00
CA ILE A 47 -12.73 -3.09 4.20
C ILE A 47 -11.29 -2.56 4.07
N ALA A 48 -11.12 -1.24 4.08
CA ALA A 48 -9.82 -0.55 4.10
C ALA A 48 -9.15 -0.58 5.49
#